data_AF-A0A098FZ65-F1
#
_entry.id   AF-A0A098FZ65-F1
#
_cell.length_a   1.000
_cell.length_b   1.000
_cell.length_c   1.000
_cell.angle_alpha   90.00
_cell.angle_beta   90.00
_cell.angle_gamma   90.00
#
_symmetry.space_group_name_H-M   'P 1'
#
loop_
_entity.id
_entity.type
_entity.pdbx_description
1 polymer ?
#
loop_
_entity_poly.entity_id
_entity_poly.type
_entity_poly.pdbx_seq_one_letter_code
_entity_poly.pdbx_strand_id
1 'polypeptide(L)'
;MVIFGDSISDTGNLYRFMWNKLPISPPYYQGRFSNGPLWIEQLYSSYSPQDYVDGFQNYAVGGTGAVFSYKQNLPFTFGREVSDYLYWNTYGKKATTLYTIWIGANNYLNGPTNIESIIYCL
;
A
#
# COMPACT_ATOMS: atom_id res chain seq x y z
N MET A 1 -2.21 -10.16 8.83
CA MET A 1 -2.11 -8.71 8.65
C MET A 1 -2.34 -8.38 7.19
N VAL A 2 -3.26 -7.46 6.93
CA VAL A 2 -3.56 -6.97 5.58
C VAL A 2 -3.23 -5.48 5.56
N ILE A 3 -2.43 -5.06 4.60
CA ILE A 3 -1.88 -3.71 4.51
C ILE A 3 -2.43 -3.03 3.25
N PHE A 4 -2.98 -1.84 3.43
CA PHE A 4 -3.38 -0.92 2.37
C PHE A 4 -2.67 0.40 2.54
N GLY A 5 -2.43 1.12 1.44
CA GLY A 5 -1.76 2.40 1.53
C GLY A 5 -0.96 2.78 0.30
N ASP A 6 0.03 3.63 0.52
CA ASP A 6 0.89 4.14 -0.54
C ASP A 6 2.34 3.67 -0.45
N SER A 7 3.27 4.46 -1.01
CA SER A 7 4.71 4.25 -0.99
C SER A 7 5.30 3.99 0.39
N ILE A 8 4.70 4.50 1.47
CA ILE A 8 5.20 4.33 2.85
C ILE A 8 4.93 2.89 3.36
N SER A 9 4.02 2.18 2.71
CA SER A 9 3.66 0.78 3.02
C SER A 9 4.00 -0.19 1.89
N ASP A 10 4.26 0.28 0.67
CA ASP A 10 4.53 -0.57 -0.51
C ASP A 10 5.89 -1.31 -0.43
N THR A 11 5.84 -2.64 -0.31
CA THR A 11 7.02 -3.53 -0.32
C THR A 11 7.44 -4.01 -1.71
N GLY A 12 7.08 -3.28 -2.77
CA GLY A 12 7.51 -3.54 -4.15
C GLY A 12 6.39 -3.98 -5.10
N ASN A 13 5.12 -3.74 -4.77
CA ASN A 13 4.00 -3.90 -5.69
C ASN A 13 4.14 -2.96 -6.89
N LEU A 14 4.42 -1.67 -6.67
CA LEU A 14 4.70 -0.77 -7.79
C LEU A 14 5.95 -1.20 -8.55
N TYR A 15 6.99 -1.63 -7.82
CA TYR A 15 8.23 -2.07 -8.43
C TYR A 15 8.04 -3.22 -9.41
N ARG A 16 7.25 -4.23 -9.03
CA ARG A 16 6.88 -5.34 -9.92
C ARG A 16 6.02 -4.88 -11.09
N PHE A 17 5.05 -3.99 -10.85
CA PHE A 17 4.19 -3.44 -11.89
C PHE A 17 5.00 -2.67 -12.95
N MET A 18 6.02 -1.91 -12.53
CA MET A 18 6.89 -1.13 -13.40
C MET A 18 8.06 -1.94 -13.98
N TRP A 19 7.95 -3.27 -14.08
CA TRP A 19 9.01 -4.17 -14.55
C TRP A 19 10.38 -3.94 -13.88
N ASN A 20 10.35 -3.73 -12.57
CA ASN A 20 11.52 -3.56 -11.73
C ASN A 20 12.35 -2.31 -12.11
N LYS A 21 11.69 -1.26 -12.61
CA LYS A 21 12.34 0.01 -13.00
C LYS A 21 12.16 1.14 -12.00
N LEU A 22 11.10 1.14 -11.20
CA LEU A 22 10.81 2.20 -10.23
C LEU A 22 10.27 1.62 -8.93
N PRO A 23 10.82 1.97 -7.75
CA PRO A 23 11.92 2.91 -7.55
C PRO A 23 13.30 2.34 -7.98
N ILE A 24 14.21 3.22 -8.42
CA ILE A 24 15.57 2.82 -8.88
C ILE A 24 16.47 2.57 -7.68
N SER A 25 17.12 1.41 -7.65
CA SER A 25 18.17 1.09 -6.67
C SER A 25 19.56 1.33 -7.28
N PRO A 26 20.49 2.00 -6.58
CA PRO A 26 20.34 2.78 -5.33
C PRO A 26 19.66 4.16 -5.54
N PRO A 27 19.12 4.83 -4.50
CA PRO A 27 19.25 4.53 -3.06
C PRO A 27 18.14 3.64 -2.48
N TYR A 28 17.15 3.27 -3.28
CA TYR A 28 15.98 2.52 -2.82
C TYR A 28 16.27 1.03 -2.62
N TYR A 29 15.77 0.46 -1.52
CA TYR A 29 16.03 -0.92 -1.13
C TYR A 29 14.99 -1.86 -1.74
N GLN A 30 15.42 -2.74 -2.66
CA GLN A 30 14.59 -3.85 -3.18
C GLN A 30 13.14 -3.48 -3.54
N GLY A 31 12.95 -2.32 -4.19
CA GLY A 31 11.62 -1.84 -4.61
C GLY A 31 10.81 -1.10 -3.54
N ARG A 32 11.34 -0.89 -2.33
CA ARG A 32 10.74 -0.03 -1.30
C ARG A 32 11.07 1.43 -1.58
N PHE A 33 10.18 2.34 -1.23
CA PHE A 33 10.45 3.78 -1.19
C PHE A 33 11.24 4.18 0.08
N SER A 34 12.22 3.36 0.46
CA SER A 34 13.10 3.54 1.62
C SER A 34 14.47 2.93 1.31
N ASN A 35 15.49 3.26 2.11
CA ASN A 35 16.82 2.65 2.06
C ASN A 35 16.92 1.32 2.85
N GLY A 36 15.80 0.81 3.36
CA GLY A 36 15.70 -0.46 4.07
C GLY A 36 14.25 -0.94 4.19
N PRO A 37 13.99 -1.91 5.10
CA PRO A 37 12.63 -2.39 5.39
C PRO A 37 11.70 -1.26 5.87
N LEU A 38 10.41 -1.38 5.54
CA LEU A 38 9.37 -0.44 5.94
C LEU A 38 8.80 -0.76 7.33
N TRP A 39 8.06 0.19 7.90
CA TRP A 39 7.43 0.04 9.22
C TRP A 39 6.50 -1.18 9.29
N ILE A 40 5.81 -1.54 8.20
CA ILE A 40 4.92 -2.71 8.19
C ILE A 40 5.69 -4.03 8.30
N GLU A 41 6.94 -4.09 7.82
CA GLU A 41 7.78 -5.29 7.86
C GLU A 41 8.26 -5.50 9.30
N GLN A 42 8.60 -4.40 9.98
CA GLN A 42 8.96 -4.38 11.40
C GLN A 42 7.75 -4.66 12.29
N LEU A 43 6.58 -4.09 11.97
CA LEU A 43 5.35 -4.36 12.71
C LEU A 43 4.99 -5.83 12.59
N TYR A 44 5.05 -6.39 11.39
CA TYR A 44 4.73 -7.80 11.17
C TYR A 44 5.66 -8.73 11.94
N SER A 45 6.97 -8.46 11.94
CA SER A 45 7.94 -9.28 12.65
C SER A 45 7.77 -9.23 14.17
N SER A 46 7.19 -8.16 14.71
CA SER A 46 6.89 -8.05 16.14
C SER A 46 5.72 -8.93 16.62
N TYR A 47 4.78 -9.24 15.71
CA TYR A 47 3.57 -10.03 16.04
C TYR A 47 3.61 -11.46 15.51
N SER A 48 4.45 -11.74 14.51
CA SER A 48 4.44 -13.02 13.81
C SER A 48 5.67 -13.86 14.16
N PRO A 49 5.51 -15.19 14.33
CA PRO A 49 6.63 -16.12 14.32
C PRO A 49 7.44 -15.92 13.03
N GLN A 50 8.76 -16.11 13.11
CA GLN A 50 9.72 -15.80 12.03
C GLN A 50 9.40 -16.39 10.65
N ASP A 51 8.51 -17.40 10.57
CA ASP A 51 8.18 -18.15 9.35
C ASP A 51 6.72 -18.03 8.89
N TYR A 52 5.90 -17.19 9.52
CA TYR A 52 4.51 -17.03 9.08
C TYR A 52 4.46 -16.09 7.87
N VAL A 53 4.58 -16.59 6.64
CA VAL A 53 4.61 -15.73 5.43
C VAL A 53 3.20 -15.45 4.90
N ASP A 54 2.30 -16.43 5.01
CA ASP A 54 0.90 -16.33 4.52
C ASP A 54 0.07 -15.27 5.26
N GLY A 55 0.51 -14.89 6.46
CA GLY A 55 -0.12 -13.87 7.26
C GLY A 55 0.19 -12.44 6.81
N PHE A 56 1.13 -12.21 5.90
CA PHE A 56 1.52 -10.87 5.45
C PHE A 56 0.99 -10.59 4.04
N GLN A 57 -0.16 -9.92 3.95
CA GLN A 57 -0.76 -9.56 2.67
C GLN A 57 -0.69 -8.05 2.45
N ASN A 58 0.14 -7.62 1.50
CA ASN A 58 0.34 -6.19 1.22
C ASN A 58 -0.26 -5.80 -0.13
N TYR A 59 -1.30 -4.97 -0.09
CA TYR A 59 -1.99 -4.41 -1.25
C TYR A 59 -1.60 -2.96 -1.53
N ALA A 60 -0.78 -2.33 -0.67
CA ALA A 60 -0.34 -0.96 -0.86
C ALA A 60 0.48 -0.82 -2.16
N VAL A 61 0.23 0.26 -2.91
CA VAL A 61 1.00 0.58 -4.12
C VAL A 61 1.55 2.00 -4.05
N GLY A 62 2.83 2.16 -4.40
CA GLY A 62 3.45 3.48 -4.50
C GLY A 62 2.66 4.42 -5.42
N GLY A 63 2.33 5.60 -4.91
CA GLY A 63 1.53 6.60 -5.64
C GLY A 63 0.01 6.43 -5.52
N THR A 64 -0.49 5.46 -4.77
CA THR A 64 -1.93 5.36 -4.45
C THR A 64 -2.38 6.58 -3.66
N GLY A 65 -3.48 7.21 -4.10
CA GLY A 65 -4.26 8.16 -3.30
C GLY A 65 -5.51 7.51 -2.71
N ALA A 66 -6.04 8.10 -1.62
CA ALA A 66 -7.31 7.75 -1.01
C ALA A 66 -8.45 7.87 -2.03
N VAL A 67 -8.46 8.97 -2.78
CA VAL A 67 -9.34 9.18 -3.93
C VAL A 67 -8.54 9.41 -5.21
N PHE A 68 -9.18 9.13 -6.34
CA PHE A 68 -8.58 9.36 -7.66
C PHE A 68 -8.33 10.86 -7.87
N SER A 69 -7.12 11.21 -8.34
CA SER A 69 -6.76 12.56 -8.72
C SER A 69 -6.50 12.64 -10.22
N TYR A 70 -6.86 13.76 -10.85
CA TYR A 70 -6.58 13.99 -12.28
C TYR A 70 -5.08 14.02 -12.60
N LYS A 71 -4.21 14.25 -11.60
CA LYS A 71 -2.73 14.17 -11.76
C LYS A 71 -2.19 12.75 -11.51
N GLN A 72 -3.04 11.81 -11.15
CA GLN A 72 -2.62 10.45 -10.87
C GLN A 72 -2.44 9.68 -12.18
N ASN A 73 -1.19 9.38 -12.52
CA ASN A 73 -0.83 8.69 -13.76
C ASN A 73 -0.84 7.16 -13.65
N LEU A 74 -1.03 6.64 -12.44
CA LEU A 74 -1.06 5.21 -12.16
C LEU A 74 -2.50 4.75 -11.88
N PRO A 75 -2.89 3.55 -12.34
CA PRO A 75 -4.26 3.03 -12.18
C PRO A 75 -4.54 2.48 -10.77
N PHE A 76 -3.84 2.98 -9.74
CA PHE A 76 -3.97 2.51 -8.36
C PHE A 76 -4.71 3.53 -7.51
N THR A 77 -5.76 3.09 -6.82
CA THR A 77 -6.52 3.89 -5.86
C THR A 77 -6.77 3.03 -4.63
N PHE A 78 -7.02 3.65 -3.48
CA PHE A 78 -7.33 2.89 -2.27
C PHE A 78 -8.54 1.95 -2.48
N GLY A 79 -9.57 2.41 -3.18
CA GLY A 79 -10.72 1.57 -3.54
C GLY A 79 -10.35 0.36 -4.41
N ARG A 80 -9.33 0.48 -5.26
CA ARG A 80 -8.80 -0.65 -6.05
C ARG A 80 -8.11 -1.67 -5.15
N GLU A 81 -7.27 -1.23 -4.22
CA GLU A 81 -6.55 -2.11 -3.28
C GLU A 81 -7.54 -2.93 -2.43
N VAL A 82 -8.59 -2.28 -1.92
CA VAL A 82 -9.67 -2.94 -1.16
C VAL A 82 -10.43 -3.93 -2.03
N SER A 83 -10.75 -3.55 -3.28
CA SER A 83 -11.46 -4.44 -4.22
C SER A 83 -10.64 -5.68 -4.55
N ASP A 84 -9.34 -5.52 -4.79
CA ASP A 84 -8.43 -6.64 -5.07
C ASP A 84 -8.32 -7.56 -3.84
N TYR A 85 -8.24 -7.00 -2.62
CA TYR A 85 -8.29 -7.81 -1.40
C TYR A 85 -9.59 -8.63 -1.29
N LEU A 86 -10.74 -7.98 -1.44
CA LEU A 86 -12.05 -8.64 -1.31
C LEU A 86 -12.25 -9.72 -2.37
N TYR A 87 -11.77 -9.51 -3.59
CA TYR A 87 -11.84 -10.48 -4.68
C TYR A 87 -11.04 -11.76 -4.38
N TRP A 88 -9.80 -11.61 -3.87
CA TRP A 88 -8.94 -12.76 -3.59
C TRP A 88 -9.20 -13.41 -2.22
N ASN A 89 -9.85 -12.71 -1.29
CA ASN A 89 -10.07 -13.18 0.09
C ASN A 89 -11.55 -13.35 0.46
N THR A 90 -12.37 -13.86 -0.45
CA THR A 90 -13.80 -14.14 -0.21
C THR A 90 -14.02 -14.91 1.10
N TYR A 91 -13.25 -15.99 1.31
CA TYR A 91 -13.34 -16.86 2.49
C TYR A 91 -12.29 -16.57 3.59
N GLY A 92 -11.60 -15.42 3.52
CA GLY A 92 -10.57 -15.06 4.49
C GLY A 92 -11.12 -14.83 5.90
N LYS A 93 -10.28 -15.04 6.93
CA LYS A 93 -10.62 -14.85 8.36
C LYS A 93 -10.63 -13.37 8.76
N LYS A 94 -11.61 -12.61 8.24
CA LYS A 94 -11.69 -11.15 8.41
C LYS A 94 -11.73 -10.71 9.89
N ALA A 95 -12.47 -11.45 10.73
CA ALA A 95 -12.65 -11.14 12.16
C ALA A 95 -11.37 -11.23 13.01
N THR A 96 -10.35 -11.98 12.55
CA THR A 96 -9.07 -12.15 13.25
C THR A 96 -7.91 -11.52 12.48
N THR A 97 -8.21 -10.70 11.47
CA THR A 97 -7.20 -10.05 10.63
C THR A 97 -6.95 -8.64 11.15
N LEU A 98 -5.70 -8.34 11.46
CA LEU A 98 -5.25 -6.96 11.65
C LEU A 98 -5.17 -6.27 10.28
N TYR A 99 -5.92 -5.18 10.12
CA TYR A 99 -5.87 -4.31 8.94
C TYR A 99 -5.08 -3.05 9.28
N THR A 100 -4.18 -2.65 8.39
CA THR A 100 -3.49 -1.36 8.48
C THR A 100 -3.76 -0.54 7.23
N ILE A 101 -4.05 0.73 7.42
CA ILE A 101 -4.34 1.68 6.35
C ILE A 101 -3.50 2.91 6.62
N TRP A 102 -2.61 3.25 5.68
CA TRP A 102 -1.88 4.52 5.70
C TRP A 102 -1.90 5.11 4.29
N ILE A 103 -2.76 6.11 4.09
CA ILE A 103 -3.06 6.69 2.79
C ILE A 103 -3.29 8.20 2.92
N GLY A 104 -3.13 8.92 1.80
CA GLY A 104 -3.55 10.32 1.67
C GLY A 104 -2.42 11.28 1.30
N ALA A 105 -1.16 10.94 1.56
CA ALA A 105 -0.01 11.79 1.24
C ALA A 105 0.01 12.16 -0.26
N ASN A 106 -0.27 11.19 -1.13
CA ASN A 106 -0.35 11.43 -2.58
C ASN A 106 -1.51 12.34 -2.99
N ASN A 107 -2.60 12.42 -2.23
CA ASN A 107 -3.66 13.38 -2.53
C ASN A 107 -3.20 14.80 -2.26
N TYR A 108 -2.50 15.03 -1.14
CA TYR A 108 -1.90 16.33 -0.82
C TYR A 108 -0.83 16.74 -1.84
N LEU A 109 0.09 15.84 -2.20
CA LEU A 109 1.14 16.10 -3.18
C LEU A 109 0.57 16.43 -4.57
N ASN A 110 -0.53 15.78 -4.96
CA ASN A 110 -1.18 16.05 -6.23
C ASN A 110 -2.01 17.36 -6.24
N GLY A 111 -2.17 18.03 -5.09
CA GLY A 111 -2.93 19.28 -4.97
C GLY A 111 -4.42 19.04 -5.22
N PRO A 112 -5.18 18.63 -4.19
CA PRO A 112 -6.56 18.21 -4.36
C PRO A 112 -7.45 19.40 -4.71
N THR A 113 -8.32 19.24 -5.70
CA THR A 113 -9.33 20.25 -6.05
C THR A 113 -10.55 20.20 -5.12
N ASN A 114 -10.73 19.08 -4.41
CA ASN A 114 -11.75 18.89 -3.38
C ASN A 114 -11.17 18.06 -2.24
N ILE A 115 -11.24 18.60 -1.02
CA ILE A 115 -10.68 17.99 0.19
C ILE A 115 -11.73 17.11 0.91
N GLU A 116 -13.02 17.39 0.72
CA GLU A 116 -14.10 16.66 1.38
C GLU A 116 -14.14 15.19 0.95
N SER A 117 -13.91 14.92 -0.34
CA SER A 117 -13.88 13.54 -0.85
C SER A 117 -12.75 12.71 -0.25
N ILE A 118 -11.64 13.33 0.17
CA ILE A 118 -10.55 12.67 0.88
C ILE A 118 -11.00 12.31 2.30
N ILE A 119 -11.69 13.23 2.99
CA ILE A 119 -12.18 13.02 4.36
C ILE A 119 -13.16 11.87 4.43
N TYR A 120 -14.08 11.72 3.46
CA TYR A 120 -15.02 10.59 3.46
C TYR A 120 -14.37 9.23 3.17
N CYS A 121 -13.10 9.21 2.78
CA CYS A 121 -12.36 7.99 2.46
C CYS A 121 -11.38 7.58 3.57
N LEU A 122 -11.10 8.47 4.52
CA LEU A 122 -10.28 8.25 5.71
C LEU A 122 -11.16 7.90 6.91
#